data_AF-A0A069A0D4-F1
#
_entry.id   AF-A0A069A0D4-F1
#
_cell.length_a   1.000
_cell.length_b   1.000
_cell.length_c   1.000
_cell.angle_alpha   90.00
_cell.angle_beta   90.00
_cell.angle_gamma   90.00
#
_symmetry.space_group_name_H-M   'P 1'
#
loop_
_entity.id
_entity.type
_entity.pdbx_description
1 polymer ?
#
loop_
_entity_poly.entity_id
_entity_poly.type
_entity_poly.pdbx_seq_one_letter_code
_entity_poly.pdbx_strand_id
1 'polypeptide(L)'
;MSVALQFIDTKDLVQELMQRDDTTDIIKMFLDRKGIKRMNLVTLKEFKEYLKVSDVTARNMVKEAEAQNLYTVFKIAGCYRIDLISFEEYVMKNAMKDRDVMKKRKEVI
;
A
#
# COMPACT_ATOMS: atom_id res chain seq x y z
N MET A 1 -32.49 -4.19 -35.55
CA MET A 1 -32.50 -2.87 -34.88
C MET A 1 -31.06 -2.53 -34.52
N SER A 2 -30.49 -1.52 -35.18
CA SER A 2 -29.14 -1.02 -34.90
C SER A 2 -29.23 -0.06 -33.73
N VAL A 3 -28.65 -0.40 -32.58
CA VAL A 3 -28.59 0.50 -31.43
C VAL A 3 -27.40 1.43 -31.66
N ALA A 4 -27.69 2.67 -32.03
CA ALA A 4 -26.70 3.73 -32.09
C ALA A 4 -26.13 3.93 -30.68
N LEU A 5 -24.85 3.62 -30.49
CA LEU A 5 -24.06 4.09 -29.35
C LEU A 5 -23.98 5.63 -29.48
N GLN A 6 -24.94 6.32 -28.86
CA GLN A 6 -24.88 7.76 -28.71
C GLN A 6 -23.71 8.10 -27.80
N PHE A 7 -22.90 9.06 -28.23
CA PHE A 7 -21.75 9.59 -27.52
C PHE A 7 -22.21 10.21 -26.19
N ILE A 8 -22.14 9.43 -25.10
CA ILE A 8 -22.28 9.97 -23.75
C ILE A 8 -21.06 10.90 -23.54
N ASP A 9 -21.32 12.18 -23.24
CA ASP A 9 -20.25 13.11 -22.86
C ASP A 9 -19.59 12.57 -21.59
N THR A 10 -18.26 12.44 -21.62
CA THR A 10 -17.46 12.00 -20.47
C THR A 10 -17.78 12.75 -19.19
N LYS A 11 -18.22 14.01 -19.26
CA LYS A 11 -18.64 14.79 -18.08
C LYS A 11 -19.96 14.31 -17.49
N ASP A 12 -20.93 13.95 -18.32
CA ASP A 12 -22.23 13.43 -17.89
C ASP A 12 -22.06 12.04 -17.28
N LEU A 13 -21.19 11.20 -17.85
CA LEU A 13 -20.83 9.91 -17.27
C LEU A 13 -20.17 10.06 -15.89
N VAL A 14 -19.25 11.02 -15.75
CA VAL A 14 -18.59 11.29 -14.46
C VAL A 14 -19.59 11.85 -13.43
N GLN A 15 -20.51 12.72 -13.84
CA GLN A 15 -21.56 13.22 -12.95
C GLN A 15 -22.52 12.11 -12.51
N GLU A 16 -22.97 11.23 -13.41
CA GLU A 16 -23.81 10.08 -13.04
C GLU A 16 -23.08 9.12 -12.08
N LEU A 17 -21.78 8.88 -12.28
CA LEU A 17 -20.97 8.08 -11.36
C LEU A 17 -20.79 8.75 -10.00
N MET A 18 -20.67 10.09 -9.96
CA MET A 18 -20.57 10.86 -8.72
C MET A 18 -21.90 10.96 -7.96
N GLN A 19 -23.05 10.86 -8.64
CA GLN A 19 -24.38 10.87 -8.04
C GLN A 19 -24.83 9.51 -7.50
N ARG A 20 -24.12 8.42 -7.82
CA ARG A 20 -24.35 7.12 -7.19
C ARG A 20 -23.70 7.12 -5.81
N ASP A 21 -24.48 7.51 -4.79
CA ASP A 21 -24.17 7.30 -3.37
C ASP A 21 -23.75 5.84 -3.09
N ASP A 22 -24.28 4.91 -3.87
CA ASP A 22 -23.92 3.49 -3.89
C ASP A 22 -22.41 3.24 -4.03
N THR A 23 -21.64 4.09 -4.71
CA THR A 23 -20.23 3.80 -4.99
C THR A 23 -19.40 3.82 -3.71
N THR A 24 -19.65 4.79 -2.84
CA THR A 24 -19.00 4.90 -1.53
C THR A 24 -19.40 3.72 -0.64
N ASP A 25 -20.67 3.33 -0.67
CA ASP A 25 -21.19 2.25 0.16
C ASP A 25 -20.78 0.87 -0.38
N ILE A 26 -20.66 0.69 -1.69
CA ILE A 26 -20.06 -0.49 -2.32
C ILE A 26 -18.59 -0.61 -1.89
N ILE A 27 -17.81 0.48 -1.96
CA ILE A 27 -16.42 0.48 -1.50
C ILE A 27 -16.34 0.12 -0.01
N LYS A 28 -17.20 0.69 0.85
CA LYS A 28 -17.28 0.30 2.27
C LYS A 28 -17.65 -1.17 2.43
N MET A 29 -18.65 -1.68 1.72
CA MET A 29 -19.04 -3.09 1.73
C MET A 29 -17.92 -4.02 1.29
N PHE A 30 -17.04 -3.59 0.37
CA PHE A 30 -15.83 -4.34 0.01
C PHE A 30 -14.76 -4.25 1.11
N LEU A 31 -14.54 -3.08 1.70
CA LEU A 31 -13.58 -2.89 2.80
C LEU A 31 -14.00 -3.60 4.10
N ASP A 32 -15.30 -3.72 4.37
CA ASP A 32 -15.88 -4.40 5.53
C ASP A 32 -15.90 -5.93 5.40
N ARG A 33 -15.65 -6.49 4.20
CA ARG A 33 -15.46 -7.93 4.03
C ARG A 33 -14.14 -8.33 4.70
N LYS A 34 -14.26 -9.12 5.78
CA LYS A 34 -13.14 -9.84 6.41
C LYS A 34 -12.29 -10.51 5.33
N GLY A 35 -11.11 -9.95 5.06
CA GLY A 35 -10.16 -10.48 4.07
C GLY A 35 -9.57 -9.45 3.10
N ILE A 36 -10.20 -8.28 2.91
CA ILE A 36 -9.62 -7.24 2.05
C ILE A 36 -8.75 -6.31 2.91
N LYS A 37 -7.44 -6.59 2.95
CA LYS A 37 -6.48 -5.71 3.63
C LYS A 37 -6.35 -4.39 2.85
N ARG A 38 -6.55 -3.26 3.53
CA ARG A 38 -6.22 -1.93 2.96
C ARG A 38 -4.73 -1.89 2.66
N MET A 39 -4.37 -1.57 1.42
CA MET A 39 -2.99 -1.40 0.97
C MET A 39 -2.76 0.04 0.52
N ASN A 40 -1.57 0.56 0.77
CA ASN A 40 -1.08 1.83 0.24
C ASN A 40 0.13 1.56 -0.66
N LEU A 41 -0.15 1.26 -1.94
CA LEU A 41 0.87 0.86 -2.90
C LEU A 41 1.59 2.06 -3.51
N VAL A 42 2.88 2.18 -3.22
CA VAL A 42 3.74 3.22 -3.77
C VAL A 42 4.79 2.65 -4.71
N THR A 43 5.27 3.46 -5.64
CA THR A 43 6.43 3.15 -6.48
C THR A 43 7.72 3.18 -5.66
N LEU A 44 8.78 2.57 -6.21
CA LEU A 44 10.13 2.70 -5.66
C LEU A 44 10.59 4.17 -5.53
N LYS A 45 10.17 5.05 -6.44
CA LYS A 45 10.49 6.48 -6.42
C LYS A 45 9.84 7.18 -5.23
N GLU A 46 8.54 6.95 -5.02
CA GLU A 46 7.81 7.50 -3.87
C GLU A 46 8.33 6.91 -2.55
N PHE A 47 8.70 5.63 -2.54
CA PHE A 47 9.26 4.97 -1.36
C PHE A 47 10.60 5.59 -0.92
N LYS A 48 11.52 5.87 -1.86
CA LYS A 48 12.78 6.54 -1.51
C LYS A 48 12.57 7.98 -1.01
N GLU A 49 11.59 8.68 -1.56
CA GLU A 49 11.24 10.05 -1.15
C GLU A 49 10.64 10.06 0.25
N TYR A 50 9.75 9.10 0.54
CA TYR A 50 9.19 8.86 1.86
C TYR A 50 10.27 8.59 2.92
N LEU A 51 11.22 7.70 2.62
CA LEU A 51 12.31 7.35 3.55
C LEU A 51 13.45 8.37 3.58
N LYS A 52 13.52 9.30 2.61
CA LYS A 52 14.62 10.23 2.39
C LYS A 52 15.98 9.52 2.23
N VAL A 53 16.00 8.45 1.44
CA VAL A 53 17.20 7.63 1.20
C VAL A 53 17.61 7.64 -0.27
N SER A 54 18.82 7.14 -0.56
CA SER A 54 19.30 6.98 -1.94
C SER A 54 18.50 5.94 -2.72
N ASP A 55 18.52 6.04 -4.05
CA ASP A 55 17.87 5.07 -4.93
C ASP A 55 18.43 3.64 -4.74
N VAL A 56 19.75 3.53 -4.55
CA VAL A 56 20.44 2.26 -4.29
C VAL A 56 19.97 1.64 -2.98
N THR A 57 19.87 2.45 -1.93
CA THR A 57 19.39 2.01 -0.62
C THR A 57 17.96 1.51 -0.71
N ALA A 58 17.05 2.28 -1.31
CA ALA A 58 15.65 1.88 -1.46
C ALA A 58 15.51 0.57 -2.27
N ARG A 59 16.28 0.39 -3.35
CA ARG A 59 16.27 -0.86 -4.12
C ARG A 59 16.73 -2.06 -3.29
N ASN A 60 17.79 -1.89 -2.50
CA ASN A 60 18.30 -2.97 -1.66
C ASN A 60 17.28 -3.36 -0.59
N MET A 61 16.65 -2.37 0.06
CA MET A 61 15.59 -2.63 1.05
C MET A 61 14.41 -3.39 0.45
N VAL A 62 13.97 -3.02 -0.76
CA VAL A 62 12.84 -3.70 -1.43
C VAL A 62 13.20 -5.12 -1.85
N LYS A 63 14.41 -5.35 -2.37
CA LYS A 63 14.91 -6.71 -2.68
C LYS A 63 15.01 -7.59 -1.45
N GLU A 64 15.52 -7.03 -0.35
CA GLU A 64 15.62 -7.76 0.91
C GLU A 64 14.24 -8.13 1.45
N ALA A 65 13.30 -7.18 1.38
CA ALA A 65 11.92 -7.43 1.79
C ALA A 65 11.21 -8.47 0.95
N GLU A 66 11.44 -8.48 -0.37
CA GLU A 66 10.94 -9.53 -1.28
C GLU A 66 11.54 -10.90 -0.93
N ALA A 67 12.86 -10.97 -0.69
CA ALA A 67 13.55 -12.23 -0.40
C ALA A 67 13.18 -12.83 0.96
N GLN A 68 12.97 -11.98 1.97
CA GLN A 68 12.71 -12.41 3.36
C GLN A 68 11.24 -12.27 3.78
N ASN A 69 10.36 -11.82 2.87
CA ASN A 69 8.94 -11.57 3.13
C ASN A 69 8.69 -10.65 4.35
N LEU A 70 9.44 -9.56 4.45
CA LEU A 70 9.43 -8.64 5.60
C LEU A 70 8.19 -7.74 5.62
N TYR A 71 7.82 -7.24 4.45
CA TYR A 71 6.63 -6.43 4.19
C TYR A 71 6.19 -6.66 2.74
N THR A 72 4.97 -6.23 2.39
CA THR A 72 4.38 -6.56 1.09
C THR A 72 5.03 -5.76 -0.02
N VAL A 73 5.65 -6.48 -0.95
CA VAL A 73 6.23 -5.95 -2.18
C VAL A 73 5.67 -6.76 -3.34
N PHE A 74 5.18 -6.06 -4.37
CA PHE A 74 4.75 -6.67 -5.62
C PHE A 74 5.70 -6.27 -6.75
N LYS A 75 6.07 -7.26 -7.57
CA LYS A 75 6.81 -7.03 -8.80
C LYS A 75 5.85 -7.09 -9.98
N ILE A 76 5.60 -5.94 -10.61
CA ILE A 76 4.67 -5.79 -11.73
C ILE A 76 5.44 -5.26 -12.93
N ALA A 77 5.53 -6.05 -14.00
CA ALA A 77 6.20 -5.68 -15.25
C ALA A 77 7.63 -5.11 -15.06
N GLY A 78 8.40 -5.67 -14.13
CA GLY A 78 9.77 -5.22 -13.83
C GLY A 78 9.86 -4.03 -12.87
N CYS A 79 8.74 -3.45 -12.46
CA CYS A 79 8.67 -2.38 -11.47
C CYS A 79 8.21 -2.92 -10.11
N TYR A 80 8.66 -2.27 -9.02
CA TYR A 80 8.20 -2.59 -7.67
C TYR A 80 7.03 -1.69 -7.25
N ARG A 81 6.07 -2.30 -6.57
CA ARG A 81 5.03 -1.64 -5.76
C ARG A 81 5.19 -2.08 -4.32
N ILE A 82 5.30 -1.11 -3.41
CA ILE A 82 5.55 -1.33 -2.00
C ILE A 82 4.30 -0.92 -1.23
N ASP A 83 3.78 -1.79 -0.35
CA ASP A 83 2.69 -1.41 0.55
C ASP A 83 3.26 -0.70 1.79
N LEU A 84 3.10 0.62 1.86
CA LEU A 84 3.60 1.43 2.97
C LEU A 84 2.99 1.03 4.32
N ILE A 85 1.73 0.59 4.35
CA ILE A 85 1.07 0.18 5.60
C ILE A 85 1.81 -1.03 6.17
N SER A 86 2.04 -2.07 5.37
CA SER A 86 2.79 -3.24 5.82
C SER A 86 4.25 -2.94 6.18
N PHE A 87 4.88 -1.98 5.51
CA PHE A 87 6.24 -1.52 5.84
C PHE A 87 6.27 -0.85 7.23
N GLU A 88 5.36 0.08 7.50
CA GLU A 88 5.26 0.74 8.79
C GLU A 88 4.94 -0.26 9.92
N GLU A 89 4.03 -1.21 9.68
CA GLU A 89 3.77 -2.32 10.60
C GLU A 89 5.05 -3.12 10.92
N TYR A 90 5.86 -3.42 9.89
CA TYR A 90 7.14 -4.10 10.06
C TYR A 90 8.13 -3.28 10.90
N VAL A 91 8.29 -1.99 10.61
CA VAL A 91 9.18 -1.10 11.36
C VAL A 91 8.74 -1.00 12.82
N MET A 92 7.45 -0.81 13.08
CA MET A 92 6.91 -0.72 14.45
C MET A 92 7.15 -2.00 15.24
N LYS A 93 6.94 -3.18 14.63
CA LYS A 93 7.22 -4.47 15.28
C LYS A 93 8.68 -4.61 15.69
N ASN A 94 9.62 -4.19 14.84
CA ASN A 94 11.05 -4.28 15.17
C ASN A 94 11.49 -3.22 16.18
N ALA A 95 10.95 -2.00 16.09
CA ALA A 95 11.21 -0.95 17.09
C ALA A 95 10.72 -1.34 18.50
N MET A 96 9.60 -2.07 18.61
CA MET A 96 9.12 -2.60 19.88
C MET A 96 10.03 -3.72 20.43
N LYS A 97 10.47 -4.65 19.57
CA LYS A 97 11.42 -5.70 19.96
C LYS A 97 12.72 -5.11 20.53
N ASP A 98 13.26 -4.08 19.91
CA ASP A 98 14.49 -3.43 20.39
C ASP A 98 14.31 -2.76 21.75
N ARG A 99 13.14 -2.15 22.01
CA ARG A 99 12.82 -1.62 23.35
C ARG A 99 12.74 -2.71 24.40
N ASP A 100 12.13 -3.85 24.08
CA ASP A 100 12.00 -4.97 25.02
C ASP A 100 13.35 -5.62 25.31
N VAL A 101 14.24 -5.72 24.30
CA VAL A 101 15.63 -6.15 24.51
C VAL A 101 16.39 -5.15 25.38
N MET A 102 16.22 -3.84 25.15
CA MET A 102 16.86 -2.81 25.98
C MET A 102 16.36 -2.81 27.43
N LYS A 103 15.07 -3.06 27.68
CA LYS A 103 14.53 -3.20 29.03
C LYS A 103 15.12 -4.42 29.75
N LYS A 104 15.13 -5.59 29.10
CA LYS A 104 15.75 -6.80 29.66
C LYS A 104 17.22 -6.62 29.98
N ARG A 105 17.97 -5.86 29.18
CA ARG A 105 19.38 -5.55 29.48
C ARG A 105 19.57 -4.61 30.67
N LYS A 106 18.60 -3.74 30.99
CA LYS A 106 18.67 -2.83 32.15
C LYS A 106 18.27 -3.50 33.47
N GLU A 107 17.46 -4.54 33.43
CA GLU A 107 17.05 -5.30 34.64
C GLU A 107 18.08 -6.36 35.06
N VAL A 108 19.10 -6.60 34.24
CA VAL A 108 20.17 -7.59 34.48
C VAL A 108 21.47 -6.91 34.98
N ILE A 109 21.46 -5.60 35.19
CA ILE A 109 22.59 -4.81 35.73
C ILE A 109 22.28 -4.38 37.15
#